data_AF-A0A255ZDD2-F1
#
_entry.id   AF-A0A255ZDD2-F1
#
_cell.length_a   1.000
_cell.length_b   1.000
_cell.length_c   1.000
_cell.angle_alpha   90.00
_cell.angle_beta   90.00
_cell.angle_gamma   90.00
#
_symmetry.space_group_name_H-M   'P 1'
#
loop_
_entity.id
_entity.type
_entity.pdbx_description
1 polymer ?
#
loop_
_entity_poly.entity_id
_entity_poly.type
_entity_poly.pdbx_seq_one_letter_code
_entity_poly.pdbx_strand_id
1 'polypeptide(L)'
;MKLAHRYLLFGAGWFFSVPLLAVAVFAYSAFGGNVVLSTLVSVVWTLGLVGIFWAWASKDAVALGKSKNVARWFTAAWFVLLVVAVFPYLFVTRGLKNGLLASLQFACFLLACGIVFVGAPRLIFSIIS
;
A
#
# COMPACT_ATOMS: atom_id res chain seq x y z
N MET A 1 0.74 -19.02 -18.03
CA MET A 1 -0.59 -18.56 -17.53
C MET A 1 -0.86 -18.75 -16.02
N LYS A 2 -0.12 -19.56 -15.25
CA LYS A 2 -0.48 -19.83 -13.82
C LYS A 2 -0.04 -18.77 -12.80
N LEU A 3 0.94 -17.90 -13.11
CA LEU A 3 1.55 -17.00 -12.12
C LEU A 3 0.76 -15.71 -11.90
N ALA A 4 0.48 -14.96 -12.97
CA ALA A 4 -0.27 -13.70 -12.90
C ALA A 4 -1.66 -13.89 -12.26
N HIS A 5 -2.35 -14.98 -12.62
CA HIS A 5 -3.66 -15.31 -12.06
C HIS A 5 -3.61 -15.53 -10.53
N ARG A 6 -2.57 -16.20 -10.01
CA ARG A 6 -2.41 -16.41 -8.56
C ARG A 6 -2.20 -15.09 -7.82
N TYR A 7 -1.35 -14.21 -8.34
CA TYR A 7 -1.10 -12.90 -7.72
C TYR A 7 -2.29 -11.94 -7.85
N LEU A 8 -3.07 -12.03 -8.93
CA LEU A 8 -4.35 -11.35 -9.05
C LEU A 8 -5.35 -11.82 -7.99
N LEU A 9 -5.46 -13.13 -7.74
CA LEU A 9 -6.32 -13.67 -6.67
C LEU A 9 -5.84 -13.25 -5.28
N PHE A 10 -4.54 -13.27 -5.01
CA PHE A 10 -4.00 -12.75 -3.74
C PHE A 10 -4.24 -11.25 -3.60
N GLY A 11 -4.02 -10.49 -4.67
CA GLY A 11 -4.28 -9.05 -4.72
C GLY A 11 -5.75 -8.74 -4.46
N ALA A 12 -6.67 -9.41 -5.15
CA ALA A 12 -8.10 -9.27 -4.94
C ALA A 12 -8.50 -9.69 -3.51
N GLY A 13 -8.03 -10.83 -3.03
CA GLY A 13 -8.29 -11.31 -1.67
C GLY A 13 -7.83 -10.31 -0.61
N TRP A 14 -6.64 -9.72 -0.77
CA TRP A 14 -6.13 -8.69 0.15
C TRP A 14 -6.87 -7.36 0.00
N PHE A 15 -7.20 -6.98 -1.23
CA PHE A 15 -7.94 -5.77 -1.55
C PHE A 15 -9.33 -5.76 -0.91
N PHE A 16 -10.02 -6.90 -0.85
CA PHE A 16 -11.36 -6.98 -0.26
C PHE A 16 -11.36 -7.35 1.23
N SER A 17 -10.46 -8.23 1.70
CA SER A 17 -10.50 -8.72 3.08
C SER A 17 -10.14 -7.67 4.12
N VAL A 18 -9.12 -6.85 3.85
CA VAL A 18 -8.66 -5.85 4.83
C VAL A 18 -9.61 -4.66 4.94
N PRO A 19 -10.22 -4.12 3.86
CA PRO A 19 -11.31 -3.15 4.01
C PRO A 19 -12.54 -3.73 4.72
N LEU A 20 -12.84 -5.02 4.54
CA LEU A 20 -13.90 -5.68 5.32
C LEU A 20 -13.58 -5.68 6.82
N LEU A 21 -12.34 -6.00 7.18
CA LEU A 21 -11.84 -5.90 8.56
C LEU A 21 -11.83 -4.44 9.04
N ALA A 22 -11.49 -3.50 8.17
CA ALA A 22 -11.52 -2.08 8.48
C ALA A 22 -12.95 -1.61 8.79
N VAL A 23 -13.97 -2.06 8.05
CA VAL A 23 -15.38 -1.76 8.35
C VAL A 23 -15.77 -2.26 9.74
N ALA A 24 -15.36 -3.47 10.12
CA ALA A 24 -15.60 -4.00 11.46
C ALA A 24 -14.87 -3.19 12.55
N VAL A 25 -13.62 -2.80 12.30
CA VAL A 25 -12.82 -1.94 13.20
C VAL A 25 -13.41 -0.53 13.31
N PHE A 26 -13.89 0.04 12.20
CA PHE A 26 -14.53 1.36 12.17
C PHE A 26 -15.89 1.34 12.89
N ALA A 27 -16.68 0.28 12.72
CA ALA A 27 -17.92 0.08 13.46
C ALA A 27 -17.68 -0.02 14.97
N TYR A 28 -16.61 -0.70 15.39
CA TYR A 28 -16.18 -0.73 16.78
C TYR A 28 -15.69 0.65 17.28
N SER A 29 -15.00 1.40 16.41
CA SER A 29 -14.49 2.74 16.70
C SER A 29 -15.58 3.82 16.77
N ALA A 30 -16.80 3.56 16.26
CA ALA A 30 -17.92 4.49 16.39
C ALA A 30 -18.33 4.74 17.86
N PHE A 31 -17.85 3.91 18.80
CA PHE A 31 -18.06 4.05 20.25
C PHE A 31 -16.91 4.76 21.00
N GLY A 32 -15.93 5.37 20.30
CA GLY A 32 -14.81 6.09 20.93
C GLY A 32 -13.47 5.96 20.21
N GLY A 33 -13.48 6.09 18.88
CA GLY A 33 -12.49 5.51 17.98
C GLY A 33 -11.05 5.97 18.14
N ASN A 34 -10.14 5.00 18.14
CA ASN A 34 -8.71 5.20 18.25
C ASN A 34 -8.09 5.43 16.86
N VAL A 35 -7.75 6.69 16.55
CA VAL A 35 -7.13 7.16 15.28
C VAL A 35 -5.88 6.35 14.91
N VAL A 36 -5.17 5.80 15.89
CA VAL A 36 -4.00 4.96 15.68
C VAL A 36 -4.37 3.65 15.00
N LEU A 37 -5.48 3.03 15.39
CA LEU A 37 -5.90 1.73 14.87
C LEU A 37 -6.35 1.83 13.40
N SER A 38 -7.11 2.86 13.04
CA SER A 38 -7.48 3.12 11.64
C SER A 38 -6.26 3.40 10.76
N THR A 39 -5.24 4.07 11.32
CA THR A 39 -3.98 4.35 10.62
C THR A 39 -3.19 3.06 10.40
N LEU A 40 -3.08 2.20 11.42
CA LEU A 40 -2.40 0.91 11.33
C LEU A 40 -3.05 -0.01 10.28
N VAL A 41 -4.38 -0.12 10.27
CA VAL A 41 -5.11 -0.91 9.27
C VAL A 41 -4.81 -0.42 7.86
N SER A 42 -4.77 0.90 7.67
CA SER A 42 -4.42 1.51 6.38
C SER A 42 -2.99 1.16 5.97
N VAL A 43 -2.01 1.23 6.90
CA VAL A 43 -0.60 0.90 6.63
C VAL A 43 -0.47 -0.55 6.20
N VAL A 44 -1.09 -1.47 6.96
CA VAL A 44 -1.06 -2.91 6.68
C VAL A 44 -1.69 -3.22 5.32
N TRP A 45 -2.81 -2.57 5.00
CA TRP A 45 -3.45 -2.74 3.70
C TRP A 45 -2.55 -2.33 2.54
N THR A 46 -2.01 -1.10 2.59
CA THR A 46 -1.15 -0.55 1.55
C THR A 46 0.14 -1.36 1.39
N LEU A 47 0.81 -1.69 2.50
CA LEU A 47 2.04 -2.49 2.46
C LEU A 47 1.81 -3.90 1.91
N GLY A 48 0.69 -4.53 2.27
CA GLY A 48 0.36 -5.86 1.75
C GLY A 48 0.11 -5.85 0.24
N LEU A 49 -0.63 -4.86 -0.29
CA LEU A 49 -0.81 -4.70 -1.74
C LEU A 49 0.53 -4.46 -2.45
N VAL A 50 1.35 -3.55 -1.95
CA VAL A 50 2.67 -3.26 -2.51
C VAL A 50 3.55 -4.52 -2.51
N GLY A 51 3.51 -5.31 -1.44
CA GLY A 51 4.22 -6.59 -1.34
C GLY A 51 3.76 -7.62 -2.38
N ILE A 52 2.44 -7.75 -2.59
CA ILE A 52 1.86 -8.65 -3.60
C ILE A 52 2.27 -8.21 -5.01
N PHE A 53 2.15 -6.92 -5.33
CA PHE A 53 2.54 -6.38 -6.64
C PHE A 53 4.04 -6.50 -6.89
N TRP A 54 4.86 -6.23 -5.88
CA TRP A 54 6.31 -6.43 -5.97
C TRP A 54 6.68 -7.90 -6.20
N ALA A 55 6.08 -8.82 -5.44
CA ALA A 55 6.32 -10.25 -5.58
C ALA A 55 5.87 -10.78 -6.95
N TRP A 56 4.77 -10.25 -7.48
CA TRP A 56 4.33 -10.55 -8.84
C TRP A 56 5.31 -9.98 -9.87
N ALA A 57 5.58 -8.68 -9.85
CA ALA A 57 6.41 -7.98 -10.83
C ALA A 57 7.85 -8.51 -10.84
N SER A 58 8.41 -8.88 -9.68
CA SER A 58 9.76 -9.45 -9.60
C SER A 58 9.85 -10.84 -10.22
N LYS A 59 8.84 -11.70 -10.04
CA LYS A 59 8.80 -13.03 -10.67
C LYS A 59 8.48 -12.94 -12.16
N ASP A 60 7.61 -12.01 -12.55
CA ASP A 60 7.24 -11.78 -13.94
C ASP A 60 8.42 -11.19 -14.74
N ALA A 61 9.14 -10.22 -14.17
CA ALA A 61 10.35 -9.66 -14.78
C ALA A 61 11.40 -10.75 -15.06
N VAL A 62 11.64 -11.67 -14.11
CA VAL A 62 12.57 -12.79 -14.31
C VAL A 62 12.09 -13.73 -15.42
N ALA A 63 10.80 -14.05 -15.46
CA ALA A 63 10.22 -14.91 -16.50
C ALA A 63 10.33 -14.30 -17.91
N LEU A 64 10.34 -12.96 -18.01
CA LEU A 64 10.48 -12.20 -19.26
C LEU A 64 11.94 -11.80 -19.57
N GLY A 65 12.92 -12.27 -18.80
CA GLY A 65 14.34 -11.90 -18.96
C GLY A 65 14.64 -10.43 -18.68
N LYS A 66 13.75 -9.71 -17.99
CA LYS A 66 13.91 -8.31 -17.61
C LYS A 66 14.62 -8.19 -16.25
N SER A 67 15.29 -7.06 -16.05
CA SER A 67 15.98 -6.80 -14.79
C SER A 67 15.01 -6.57 -13.63
N LYS A 68 15.40 -6.96 -12.41
CA LYS A 68 14.64 -6.70 -11.18
C LYS A 68 14.41 -5.20 -10.91
N ASN A 69 15.17 -4.31 -11.55
CA ASN A 69 14.98 -2.87 -11.45
C ASN A 69 13.67 -2.43 -12.14
N VAL A 70 13.24 -3.11 -13.21
CA VAL A 70 11.96 -2.83 -13.86
C VAL A 70 10.79 -3.07 -12.91
N ALA A 71 10.83 -4.17 -12.15
CA ALA A 71 9.84 -4.43 -11.11
C ALA A 71 9.84 -3.36 -10.01
N ARG A 72 11.00 -2.75 -9.71
CA ARG A 72 11.11 -1.71 -8.66
C ARG A 72 10.44 -0.45 -9.14
N TRP A 73 10.75 -0.03 -10.36
CA TRP A 73 10.15 1.14 -10.98
C TRP A 73 8.64 0.97 -11.17
N PHE A 74 8.18 -0.22 -11.58
CA PHE A 74 6.75 -0.51 -11.68
C PHE A 74 6.03 -0.39 -10.34
N THR A 75 6.64 -0.92 -9.26
CA THR A 75 6.08 -0.83 -7.91
C THR A 75 6.15 0.59 -7.34
N ALA A 76 7.21 1.35 -7.65
CA ALA A 76 7.34 2.75 -7.25
C ALA A 76 6.32 3.64 -7.97
N ALA A 77 6.06 3.39 -9.26
CA ALA A 77 5.05 4.12 -10.03
C ALA A 77 3.65 3.99 -9.43
N TRP A 78 3.35 2.88 -8.75
CA TRP A 78 2.09 2.69 -8.04
C TRP A 78 1.86 3.69 -6.90
N PHE A 79 2.92 4.04 -6.14
CA PHE A 79 2.82 5.08 -5.11
C PHE A 79 2.50 6.44 -5.71
N VAL A 80 3.10 6.76 -6.87
CA VAL A 80 2.84 8.02 -7.58
C VAL A 80 1.40 8.06 -8.10
N LEU A 81 0.91 6.97 -8.70
CA LEU A 81 -0.49 6.87 -9.15
C LEU A 81 -1.48 7.05 -8.00
N LEU A 82 -1.18 6.48 -6.83
CA LEU A 82 -2.00 6.69 -5.63
C LEU A 82 -2.04 8.16 -5.19
N VAL A 83 -0.91 8.87 -5.22
CA VAL A 83 -0.88 10.31 -4.94
C VAL A 83 -1.77 11.07 -5.91
N VAL A 84 -1.60 10.82 -7.22
CA VAL A 84 -2.36 11.50 -8.28
C VAL A 84 -3.86 11.21 -8.17
N ALA A 85 -4.27 10.01 -7.75
CA ALA A 85 -5.68 9.66 -7.59
C ALA A 85 -6.28 10.24 -6.30
N VAL A 86 -5.56 10.16 -5.17
CA VAL A 86 -6.11 10.46 -3.84
C VAL A 86 -6.05 11.95 -3.52
N PHE A 87 -5.03 12.69 -3.97
CA PHE A 87 -4.94 14.12 -3.67
C PHE A 87 -6.16 14.90 -4.22
N PRO A 88 -6.52 14.81 -5.51
CA PRO A 88 -7.71 15.50 -6.03
C PRO A 88 -8.98 15.10 -5.28
N TYR A 89 -9.13 13.82 -4.96
CA TYR A 89 -10.26 13.31 -4.18
C TYR A 89 -10.35 13.97 -2.79
N LEU A 90 -9.23 14.11 -2.09
CA LEU A 90 -9.19 14.76 -0.77
C LEU A 90 -9.51 16.26 -0.86
N PHE A 91 -9.05 16.95 -1.90
CA PHE A 91 -9.40 18.35 -2.13
C PHE A 91 -10.89 18.54 -2.45
N VAL A 92 -11.46 17.66 -3.28
CA VAL A 92 -12.89 17.71 -3.64
C VAL A 92 -13.78 17.41 -2.44
N THR A 93 -13.44 16.40 -1.64
CA THR A 93 -14.30 15.94 -0.53
C THR A 93 -14.15 16.73 0.76
N ARG A 94 -12.97 17.33 1.02
CA ARG A 94 -12.67 18.02 2.30
C ARG A 94 -12.46 19.52 2.14
N GLY A 95 -12.49 20.04 0.92
CA GLY A 95 -12.20 21.46 0.62
C GLY A 95 -10.71 21.79 0.74
N LEU A 96 -10.33 23.03 0.40
CA LEU A 96 -8.92 23.46 0.28
C LEU A 96 -8.11 23.28 1.57
N LYS A 97 -8.61 23.77 2.71
CA LYS A 97 -7.86 23.79 3.98
C LYS A 97 -7.70 22.40 4.58
N ASN A 98 -8.80 21.64 4.71
CA ASN A 98 -8.75 20.29 5.29
C ASN A 98 -8.22 19.26 4.29
N GLY A 99 -8.41 19.49 2.98
CA GLY A 99 -7.82 18.70 1.90
C GLY A 99 -6.30 18.80 1.87
N LEU A 100 -5.73 19.99 2.09
CA LEU A 100 -4.26 20.15 2.20
C LEU A 100 -3.70 19.38 3.39
N LEU A 101 -4.30 19.51 4.58
CA LEU A 101 -3.90 18.76 5.79
C LEU A 101 -4.00 17.24 5.57
N ALA A 102 -5.12 16.78 5.00
CA ALA A 102 -5.33 15.36 4.72
C ALA A 102 -4.34 14.84 3.66
N SER A 103 -4.00 15.64 2.65
CA SER A 103 -3.04 15.28 1.61
C SER A 103 -1.63 15.18 2.18
N LEU A 104 -1.25 16.07 3.11
CA LEU A 104 0.03 16.01 3.81
C LEU A 104 0.12 14.75 4.68
N GLN A 105 -0.94 14.43 5.44
CA GLN A 105 -1.03 13.19 6.22
C GLN A 105 -0.89 11.96 5.32
N PHE A 106 -1.56 11.96 4.16
CA PHE A 106 -1.47 10.88 3.18
C PHE A 106 -0.05 10.76 2.57
N ALA A 107 0.61 11.88 2.28
CA ALA A 107 2.00 11.89 1.82
C ALA A 107 2.95 11.31 2.86
N CYS A 108 2.83 11.72 4.13
CA CYS A 108 3.62 11.17 5.22
C CYS A 108 3.38 9.66 5.39
N PHE A 109 2.13 9.22 5.28
CA PHE A 109 1.76 7.81 5.28
C PHE A 109 2.42 7.03 4.14
N LEU A 110 2.39 7.55 2.92
CA LEU A 110 3.04 6.91 1.77
C LEU A 110 4.56 6.87 1.92
N LEU A 111 5.18 7.92 2.47
CA LEU A 111 6.61 7.94 2.79
C LEU A 111 6.96 6.88 3.83
N ALA A 112 6.18 6.74 4.90
CA ALA A 112 6.37 5.69 5.89
C ALA A 112 6.26 4.29 5.25
N CYS A 113 5.27 4.07 4.38
CA CYS A 113 5.13 2.83 3.63
C CYS A 113 6.33 2.57 2.70
N GLY A 114 6.84 3.61 2.02
CA GLY A 114 8.02 3.52 1.17
C GLY A 114 9.30 3.18 1.94
N ILE A 115 9.51 3.80 3.11
CA ILE A 115 10.65 3.50 4.00
C ILE A 115 10.58 2.05 4.47
N VAL A 116 9.41 1.57 4.91
CA VAL A 116 9.25 0.17 5.32
C VAL A 116 9.48 -0.77 4.14
N PHE A 117 8.96 -0.45 2.96
CA PHE A 117 9.15 -1.29 1.78
C PHE A 117 10.61 -1.41 1.33
N VAL A 118 11.36 -0.29 1.33
CA VAL A 118 12.78 -0.26 0.96
C VAL A 118 13.68 -0.80 2.08
N GLY A 119 13.32 -0.54 3.35
CA GLY A 119 14.10 -0.84 4.53
C GLY A 119 13.88 -2.25 5.11
N ALA A 120 12.68 -2.80 5.03
CA ALA A 120 12.35 -4.12 5.57
C ALA A 120 13.23 -5.25 5.02
N PRO A 121 13.59 -5.30 3.71
CA PRO A 121 14.53 -6.30 3.22
C PRO A 121 15.89 -6.21 3.92
N ARG A 122 16.43 -5.00 4.13
CA ARG A 122 17.74 -4.79 4.77
C ARG A 122 17.73 -5.20 6.25
N LEU A 123 16.65 -4.90 6.97
CA LEU A 123 16.47 -5.31 8.36
C LEU A 123 16.35 -6.82 8.52
N ILE A 124 15.56 -7.47 7.67
CA ILE A 124 15.38 -8.93 7.72
C ILE A 124 16.69 -9.66 7.41
N PHE A 125 17.46 -9.21 6.41
CA PHE A 125 18.78 -9.79 6.13
C PHE A 125 19.79 -9.57 7.26
N SER A 126 19.72 -8.44 7.98
CA SER A 126 20.58 -8.14 9.14
C SER A 126 20.24 -8.94 10.40
N ILE A 127 19.00 -9.41 10.54
CA ILE A 127 18.55 -10.20 11.70
C ILE A 127 18.86 -11.70 11.50
N ILE A 128 18.93 -12.15 10.24
CA ILE A 128 19.12 -13.57 9.89
C ILE A 128 20.61 -13.89 9.60
N SER A 129 21.46 -12.88 9.43
CA SER A 129 22.93 -13.02 9.29
C SER A 129 23.63 -13.03 10.64
#